data_AF-A0A024WE80-F1
#
_entry.id   AF-A0A024WE80-F1
#
_cell.length_a   1.000
_cell.length_b   1.000
_cell.length_c   1.000
_cell.angle_alpha   90.00
_cell.angle_beta   90.00
_cell.angle_gamma   90.00
#
_symmetry.space_group_name_H-M   'P 1'
#
loop_
_entity.id
_entity.type
_entity.pdbx_description
1 polymer ?
#
loop_
_entity_poly.entity_id
_entity_poly.type
_entity_poly.pdbx_seq_one_letter_code
_entity_poly.pdbx_strand_id
1 'polypeptide(L)'
;MLVTVNEKLESLPVSVRVGQAVDIVGQAGKPKTITGFQTHVTPVLLSHTDRAEMATEEYISVNDTLEGIVILKKDPNYIPPSIN
;
A
#
# COMPACT_ATOMS: atom_id res chain seq x y z
N MET A 1 4.44 -0.27 12.25
CA MET A 1 3.79 1.05 12.01
C MET A 1 4.08 1.45 10.58
N LEU A 2 3.11 2.01 9.86
CA LEU A 2 3.25 2.48 8.49
C LEU A 2 2.90 3.97 8.41
N VAL A 3 3.84 4.76 7.88
CA VAL A 3 3.72 6.18 7.59
C VAL A 3 4.13 6.38 6.14
N THR A 4 3.33 7.12 5.38
CA THR A 4 3.64 7.44 3.99
C THR A 4 3.98 8.91 3.84
N VAL A 5 5.06 9.18 3.12
CA VAL A 5 5.55 10.54 2.85
C VAL A 5 5.77 10.72 1.35
N ASN A 6 5.73 11.97 0.88
CA ASN A 6 6.05 12.30 -0.50
C ASN A 6 7.57 12.50 -0.71
N GLU A 7 8.00 12.78 -1.94
CA GLU A 7 9.40 13.08 -2.29
C GLU A 7 9.99 14.29 -1.54
N LYS A 8 9.14 15.16 -0.96
CA LYS A 8 9.52 16.32 -0.14
C LYS A 8 9.51 16.04 1.37
N LEU A 9 9.33 14.78 1.77
CA LEU A 9 9.24 14.33 3.16
C LEU A 9 8.03 14.90 3.92
N GLU A 10 6.99 15.33 3.21
CA GLU A 10 5.73 15.74 3.82
C GLU A 10 4.81 14.52 3.97
N SER A 11 4.05 14.49 5.07
CA SER A 11 3.08 13.43 5.33
C SER A 11 2.03 13.40 4.23
N LEU A 12 1.84 12.24 3.60
CA LEU A 12 0.88 12.03 2.53
C LEU A 12 -0.11 10.95 2.97
N PRO A 13 -1.36 11.31 3.34
CA PRO A 13 -2.37 10.33 3.70
C PRO A 13 -2.82 9.56 2.46
N VAL A 14 -2.61 8.24 2.46
CA VAL A 14 -2.99 7.36 1.34
C VAL A 14 -3.77 6.16 1.84
N SER A 15 -4.73 5.72 1.03
CA SER A 15 -5.50 4.51 1.29
C SER A 15 -4.64 3.26 1.10
N VAL A 16 -4.54 2.46 2.15
CA VAL A 16 -3.81 1.19 2.19
C VAL A 16 -4.73 0.08 2.64
N ARG A 17 -4.52 -1.13 2.10
CA ARG A 17 -5.20 -2.36 2.53
C ARG A 17 -4.30 -3.07 3.51
N VAL A 18 -4.78 -3.30 4.73
CA VAL A 18 -4.06 -4.03 5.78
C VAL A 18 -4.78 -5.35 6.00
N GLY A 19 -4.05 -6.45 5.93
CA GLY A 19 -4.59 -7.79 6.15
C GLY A 19 -3.52 -8.75 6.61
N GLN A 20 -3.94 -9.99 6.90
CA GLN A 20 -3.03 -11.03 7.35
C GLN A 20 -2.04 -11.40 6.23
N ALA A 21 -0.75 -11.45 6.56
CA ALA A 21 0.28 -11.84 5.61
C ALA A 21 0.11 -13.32 5.21
N VAL A 22 0.18 -13.59 3.90
CA VAL A 22 0.12 -14.93 3.31
C VAL A 22 1.25 -15.15 2.32
N ASP A 23 1.73 -16.38 2.23
CA ASP A 23 2.72 -16.76 1.23
C ASP A 23 2.10 -16.80 -0.17
N ILE A 24 2.87 -16.29 -1.13
CA ILE A 24 2.46 -16.21 -2.54
C ILE A 24 2.78 -17.49 -3.33
N VAL A 25 3.50 -18.43 -2.74
CA VAL A 25 3.90 -19.67 -3.41
C VAL A 25 2.67 -20.53 -3.69
N GLY A 26 2.40 -20.80 -4.96
CA GLY A 26 1.26 -21.62 -5.40
C GLY A 26 -0.04 -20.84 -5.65
N GLN A 27 -0.04 -19.51 -5.52
CA GLN A 27 -1.19 -18.69 -5.93
C GLN A 27 -1.23 -18.53 -7.46
N ALA A 28 -2.41 -18.71 -8.06
CA ALA A 28 -2.62 -18.49 -9.49
C ALA A 28 -2.87 -17.01 -9.81
N GLY A 29 -2.40 -16.52 -10.96
CA GLY A 29 -2.67 -15.17 -11.47
C GLY A 29 -1.72 -14.10 -10.93
N LYS A 30 -2.26 -12.95 -10.48
CA LYS A 30 -1.50 -11.85 -9.83
C LYS A 30 -1.53 -12.07 -8.31
N PRO A 31 -0.54 -12.78 -7.74
CA PRO A 31 -0.60 -13.23 -6.36
C PRO A 31 -0.67 -12.04 -5.40
N LYS A 32 -1.47 -12.20 -4.35
CA LYS A 32 -1.65 -11.20 -3.30
C LYS A 32 -0.93 -11.64 -2.04
N THR A 33 -0.23 -10.71 -1.41
CA THR A 33 0.56 -10.99 -0.21
C THR A 33 -0.26 -10.91 1.07
N ILE A 34 -1.53 -10.47 0.96
CA ILE A 34 -2.46 -10.32 2.08
C ILE A 34 -3.79 -11.03 1.82
N THR A 35 -4.42 -11.52 2.87
CA THR A 35 -5.81 -12.02 2.89
C THR A 35 -6.64 -11.29 3.95
N GLY A 36 -7.97 -11.29 3.78
CA GLY A 36 -8.91 -10.73 4.77
C GLY A 36 -8.62 -9.26 5.14
N PHE A 37 -8.45 -8.40 4.14
CA PHE A 37 -7.98 -7.03 4.37
C PHE A 37 -9.09 -6.03 4.69
N GLN A 38 -8.72 -4.98 5.43
CA GLN A 38 -9.50 -3.76 5.61
C GLN A 38 -8.74 -2.56 5.03
N THR A 39 -9.47 -1.60 4.47
CA THR A 39 -8.88 -0.36 3.97
C THR A 39 -8.74 0.65 5.12
N HIS A 40 -7.54 1.18 5.30
CA HIS A 40 -7.21 2.25 6.24
C HIS A 40 -6.55 3.41 5.50
N VAL A 41 -6.45 4.56 6.16
CA VAL A 41 -5.68 5.71 5.70
C VAL A 41 -4.45 5.83 6.58
N THR A 42 -3.28 6.03 5.99
CA THR A 42 -2.02 6.21 6.72
C THR A 42 -2.00 7.54 7.49
N PRO A 43 -1.37 7.60 8.68
CA PRO A 43 -0.55 6.56 9.31
C PRO A 43 -1.37 5.48 10.04
N VAL A 44 -0.92 4.23 9.96
CA VAL A 44 -1.59 3.07 10.57
C VAL A 44 -0.61 2.22 11.39
N LEU A 45 -1.08 1.67 12.51
CA LEU A 45 -0.32 0.68 13.27
C LEU A 45 -0.62 -0.71 12.70
N LEU A 46 0.43 -1.40 12.23
CA LEU A 46 0.34 -2.77 11.74
C LEU A 46 0.61 -3.73 12.90
N SER A 47 -0.20 -4.78 13.03
CA SER A 47 0.11 -5.89 13.93
C SER A 47 1.27 -6.72 13.37
N HIS A 48 1.90 -7.53 14.22
CA HIS A 48 3.05 -8.35 13.84
C HIS A 48 2.78 -9.34 12.69
N THR A 49 1.52 -9.75 12.50
CA THR A 49 1.07 -10.65 11.42
C THR A 49 0.53 -9.92 10.21
N ASP A 50 0.36 -8.60 10.30
CA ASP A 50 -0.31 -7.82 9.28
C ASP A 50 0.70 -7.31 8.26
N ARG A 51 0.30 -7.32 6.99
CA ARG A 51 1.03 -6.69 5.91
C ARG A 51 0.11 -5.68 5.23
N ALA A 52 0.71 -4.60 4.76
CA ALA A 52 0.00 -3.56 4.03
C ALA A 52 0.27 -3.68 2.52
N GLU A 53 -0.75 -3.41 1.71
CA GLU A 53 -0.66 -3.21 0.27
C GLU A 53 -1.32 -1.88 -0.13
N MET A 54 -0.89 -1.25 -1.22
CA MET A 54 -1.53 -0.03 -1.73
C MET A 54 -2.97 -0.31 -2.16
N ALA A 55 -3.91 0.55 -1.80
CA ALA A 55 -5.31 0.42 -2.23
C ALA A 55 -5.56 1.03 -3.62
N THR A 56 -4.74 2.01 -4.02
CA THR A 56 -4.84 2.75 -5.29
C THR A 56 -3.54 2.66 -6.08
N GLU A 57 -3.63 2.82 -7.40
CA GLU A 57 -2.48 2.83 -8.32
C GLU A 57 -1.97 4.26 -8.60
N GLU A 58 -2.42 5.26 -7.83
CA GLU A 58 -2.00 6.66 -8.00
C GLU A 58 -0.54 6.90 -7.60
N TYR A 59 -0.08 6.12 -6.63
CA TYR A 59 1.25 6.24 -6.05
C TYR A 59 2.00 4.91 -6.16
N ILE A 60 3.26 5.02 -6.52
CA ILE A 60 4.23 3.91 -6.51
C ILE A 60 5.08 4.07 -5.25
N SER A 61 5.22 3.00 -4.48
CA SER A 61 6.16 2.97 -3.36
C SER A 61 7.59 2.77 -3.88
N VAL A 62 8.54 3.51 -3.32
CA VAL A 62 9.97 3.30 -3.63
C VAL A 62 10.49 2.03 -2.95
N ASN A 63 9.88 1.65 -1.83
CA ASN A 63 10.21 0.44 -1.07
C ASN A 63 9.37 -0.75 -1.55
N ASP A 64 9.97 -1.94 -1.47
CA ASP A 64 9.30 -3.21 -1.79
C ASP A 64 8.23 -3.60 -0.76
N THR A 65 8.40 -3.17 0.49
CA THR A 65 7.50 -3.48 1.61
C THR A 65 6.92 -2.21 2.21
N LEU A 66 5.61 -2.23 2.49
CA LEU A 66 4.91 -1.12 3.14
C LEU A 66 5.00 -1.22 4.67
N GLU A 67 6.18 -0.95 5.22
CA GLU A 67 6.43 -0.94 6.66
C GLU A 67 7.37 0.21 7.05
N GLY A 68 7.15 0.80 8.22
CA GLY A 68 7.93 1.92 8.72
C GLY A 68 7.55 3.22 8.06
N ILE A 69 8.54 3.96 7.55
CA ILE A 69 8.35 5.19 6.79
C ILE A 69 8.61 4.86 5.32
N VAL A 70 7.59 5.03 4.49
CA VAL A 70 7.64 4.71 3.06
C VAL A 70 7.48 5.98 2.25
N ILE A 71 8.40 6.16 1.30
CA ILE A 71 8.32 7.27 0.34
C ILE A 71 7.46 6.82 -0.85
N LEU A 72 6.47 7.63 -1.16
CA LEU A 72 5.56 7.44 -2.28
C LEU A 72 5.89 8.45 -3.38
N LYS A 73 5.96 7.95 -4.61
CA LYS A 73 6.09 8.73 -5.82
C LYS A 73 4.78 8.69 -6.59
N LYS A 74 4.36 9.81 -7.15
CA LYS A 74 3.17 9.84 -8.02
C LYS A 74 3.50 9.12 -9.33
N ASP A 75 2.62 8.21 -9.75
CA ASP A 75 2.81 7.50 -11.02
C ASP A 75 2.52 8.45 -12.19
N PRO A 76 3.50 8.68 -13.11
CA PRO A 76 3.28 9.51 -14.29
C PRO A 76 2.25 8.93 -15.28
N ASN A 77 1.96 7.63 -15.22
CA ASN A 77 0.99 6.95 -16.08
C ASN A 77 -0.39 6.79 -15.43
N TYR A 78 -0.60 7.32 -14.22
CA TYR A 78 -1.89 7.18 -13.54
C TYR A 78 -2.99 7.93 -14.29
N ILE A 79 -3.96 7.17 -14.80
CA ILE A 79 -5.18 7.71 -15.40
C ILE A 79 -6.26 7.68 -14.32
N PRO A 80 -6.79 8.83 -13.87
CA PRO A 80 -7.86 8.83 -12.90
C PRO A 80 -9.08 8.11 -13.50
N PRO A 81 -9.79 7.27 -12.73
CA PRO A 81 -10.99 6.60 -13.23
C PRO A 81 -11.99 7.67 -13.70
N SER A 82 -12.33 7.63 -14.98
CA SER A 82 -13.31 8.55 -15.58
C SER A 82 -14.66 8.33 -14.91
N ILE A 83 -15.15 9.37 -14.23
CA ILE A 83 -16.48 9.39 -13.62
C ILE A 83 -17.49 9.38 -14.77
N ASN A 84 -18.16 8.24 -15.00
CA ASN A 84 -19.38 8.18 -15.81
C ASN A 84 -20.58 8.59 -14.96
#